data_AF-A0A1B0D283-F1
#
_entry.id   AF-A0A1B0D283-F1
#
_cell.length_a   1.000
_cell.length_b   1.000
_cell.length_c   1.000
_cell.angle_alpha   90.00
_cell.angle_beta   90.00
_cell.angle_gamma   90.00
#
_symmetry.space_group_name_H-M   'P 1'
#
loop_
_entity.id
_entity.type
_entity.pdbx_description
1 polymer ?
#
loop_
_entity_poly.entity_id
_entity_poly.type
_entity_poly.pdbx_seq_one_letter_code
_entity_poly.pdbx_strand_id
1 'polypeptide(L)'
;MKVLMRFRGKPAQCIAAHRIECPCLFSDQRERFRNFYIEIMDAWKRREKEVINREEFHNKTDFTVNLQPFTDKLWIPMNKDGNTDFSYMSVDCFHFSQKGYARATNALWNNLLEPFNNKTQLWKQEFEDFKCPTEERPFLTTKMNS
;
A
#
# COMPACT_ATOMS: atom_id res chain seq x y z
N MET A 1 2.15 7.03 0.29
CA MET A 1 3.30 7.92 0.64
C MET A 1 3.23 8.61 2.01
N LYS A 2 2.06 9.00 2.56
CA LYS A 2 2.00 9.59 3.93
C LYS A 2 2.69 8.76 5.02
N VAL A 3 2.75 7.43 4.82
CA VAL A 3 3.46 6.50 5.70
C VAL A 3 4.92 6.89 5.96
N LEU A 4 5.63 7.43 4.97
CA LEU A 4 7.03 7.84 5.07
C LEU A 4 7.26 9.01 6.04
N MET A 5 6.22 9.81 6.29
CA MET A 5 6.24 10.93 7.22
C MET A 5 6.05 10.49 8.68
N ARG A 6 5.65 9.23 8.90
CA ARG A 6 5.39 8.68 10.25
C ARG A 6 6.59 7.91 10.83
N PHE A 7 7.71 7.86 10.09
CA PHE A 7 8.88 7.11 10.52
C PHE A 7 9.54 7.75 11.74
N ARG A 8 9.89 6.93 12.73
CA ARG A 8 10.58 7.32 13.96
C ARG A 8 11.99 6.73 13.98
N GLY A 9 12.95 7.49 14.50
CA GLY A 9 14.36 7.07 14.52
C GLY A 9 14.97 6.93 13.13
N LYS A 10 14.64 7.84 12.20
CA LYS A 10 15.07 7.74 10.80
C LYS A 10 16.60 7.85 10.68
N PRO A 11 17.29 6.87 10.05
CA PRO A 11 18.72 6.95 9.78
C PRO A 11 19.08 8.16 8.90
N ALA A 12 20.29 8.71 9.07
CA ALA A 12 20.74 9.90 8.35
C ALA A 12 20.70 9.72 6.81
N GLN A 13 21.10 8.56 6.32
CA GLN A 13 21.03 8.21 4.89
C GLN A 13 19.59 8.26 4.37
N CYS A 14 18.62 7.87 5.18
CA CYS A 14 17.21 7.87 4.82
C CYS A 14 16.61 9.29 4.85
N ILE A 15 17.09 10.16 5.73
CA ILE A 15 16.72 11.59 5.70
C ILE A 15 17.19 12.22 4.39
N ALA A 16 18.43 11.95 3.98
CA ALA A 16 18.98 12.45 2.72
C ALA A 16 18.23 11.89 1.51
N ALA A 17 18.05 10.57 1.44
CA ALA A 17 17.34 9.90 0.34
C ALA A 17 15.91 10.44 0.20
N HIS A 18 15.15 10.57 1.28
CA HIS A 18 13.78 11.12 1.23
C HIS A 18 13.72 12.57 0.73
N ARG A 19 14.72 13.40 1.03
CA ARG A 19 14.81 14.77 0.52
C ARG A 19 15.08 14.81 -0.99
N ILE A 20 15.81 13.83 -1.52
CA ILE A 20 16.15 13.71 -2.95
C ILE A 20 15.01 13.09 -3.75
N GLU A 21 14.48 11.95 -3.28
CA GLU A 21 13.44 11.17 -3.98
C GLU A 21 12.05 11.78 -3.83
N CYS A 22 11.77 12.44 -2.69
CA CYS A 22 10.46 12.98 -2.34
C CYS A 22 10.52 14.45 -1.86
N PRO A 23 11.14 15.37 -2.63
CA PRO A 23 11.36 16.75 -2.20
C PRO A 23 10.06 17.50 -1.90
N CYS A 24 8.95 17.15 -2.57
CA CYS A 24 7.63 17.74 -2.30
C CYS A 24 7.15 17.50 -0.86
N LEU A 25 7.57 16.43 -0.21
CA LEU A 25 7.16 16.09 1.16
C LEU A 25 8.23 16.45 2.20
N PHE A 26 9.51 16.33 1.84
CA PHE A 26 10.63 16.39 2.79
C PHE A 26 11.57 17.58 2.63
N SER A 27 11.44 18.40 1.56
CA SER A 27 12.23 19.62 1.41
C SER A 27 11.63 20.77 2.20
N ASP A 28 12.48 21.50 2.92
CA ASP A 28 12.09 22.68 3.70
C ASP A 28 11.58 23.81 2.77
N GLN A 29 12.11 23.91 1.55
CA GLN A 29 11.66 24.89 0.55
C GLN A 29 10.20 24.70 0.11
N ARG A 30 9.66 23.48 0.27
CA ARG A 30 8.31 23.10 -0.19
C ARG A 30 7.33 22.90 0.97
N GLU A 31 7.76 23.18 2.21
CA GLU A 31 6.98 22.94 3.42
C GLU A 31 5.58 23.56 3.37
N ARG A 32 5.45 24.81 2.92
CA ARG A 32 4.16 25.51 2.82
C ARG A 32 3.15 24.83 1.87
N PHE A 33 3.63 24.02 0.93
CA PHE A 33 2.80 23.31 -0.05
C PHE A 33 2.58 21.83 0.33
N ARG A 34 3.11 21.36 1.46
CA ARG A 34 3.06 19.95 1.85
C ARG A 34 1.63 19.41 1.93
N ASN A 35 0.69 20.19 2.48
CA ASN A 35 -0.72 19.80 2.56
C ASN A 35 -1.36 19.72 1.17
N PHE A 36 -1.05 20.64 0.27
CA PHE A 36 -1.52 20.60 -1.12
C PHE A 36 -1.03 19.33 -1.84
N TYR A 37 0.24 18.95 -1.69
CA TYR A 37 0.73 17.69 -2.26
C TYR A 37 0.06 16.45 -1.65
N ILE A 38 -0.23 16.50 -0.35
CA ILE A 38 -1.02 15.47 0.34
C ILE A 38 -2.42 15.34 -0.25
N GLU A 39 -3.08 16.45 -0.52
CA GLU A 39 -4.40 16.46 -1.15
C GLU A 39 -4.36 15.90 -2.57
N ILE A 40 -3.32 16.21 -3.35
CA ILE A 40 -3.10 15.60 -4.67
C ILE A 40 -2.98 14.07 -4.56
N MET A 41 -2.17 13.57 -3.61
CA MET A 41 -2.02 12.11 -3.40
C MET A 41 -3.35 11.45 -3.00
N ASP A 42 -4.18 12.11 -2.19
CA ASP A 42 -5.50 11.59 -1.81
C ASP A 42 -6.51 11.70 -2.95
N ALA A 43 -6.46 12.77 -3.75
CA ALA A 43 -7.27 12.92 -4.95
C ALA A 43 -6.93 11.85 -5.99
N TRP A 44 -5.65 11.51 -6.17
CA TRP A 44 -5.21 10.43 -7.06
C TRP A 44 -5.81 9.09 -6.65
N LYS A 45 -5.74 8.71 -5.36
CA LYS A 45 -6.36 7.48 -4.85
C LYS A 45 -7.88 7.45 -5.02
N ARG A 46 -8.55 8.58 -4.82
CA ARG A 46 -10.01 8.69 -5.10
C ARG A 46 -10.29 8.47 -6.58
N ARG A 47 -9.48 9.11 -7.44
CA ARG A 47 -9.65 9.00 -8.89
C ARG A 47 -9.40 7.58 -9.41
N GLU A 48 -8.39 6.89 -8.87
CA GLU A 48 -8.15 5.48 -9.15
C GLU A 48 -9.37 4.62 -8.82
N LYS A 49 -9.98 4.81 -7.64
CA LYS A 49 -11.21 4.12 -7.24
C LYS A 49 -12.38 4.42 -8.17
N GLU A 50 -12.53 5.67 -8.60
CA GLU A 50 -13.58 6.06 -9.56
C GLU A 50 -13.38 5.39 -10.92
N VAL A 51 -12.14 5.44 -11.46
CA VAL A 51 -11.81 4.89 -12.78
C VAL A 51 -12.00 3.37 -12.81
N ILE A 52 -11.51 2.66 -11.80
CA ILE A 52 -11.62 1.20 -11.72
C ILE A 52 -13.08 0.74 -11.67
N ASN A 53 -14.01 1.57 -11.16
CA ASN A 53 -15.42 1.21 -11.03
C ASN A 53 -16.27 1.51 -12.27
N ARG A 54 -15.69 2.10 -13.32
CA ARG A 54 -16.43 2.41 -14.55
C ARG A 54 -16.92 1.15 -15.25
N GLU A 55 -18.11 1.24 -15.82
CA GLU A 55 -18.77 0.13 -16.51
C GLU A 55 -17.96 -0.41 -17.70
N GLU A 56 -17.18 0.46 -18.36
CA GLU A 56 -16.30 0.10 -19.49
C GLU A 56 -15.29 -1.02 -19.17
N PHE A 57 -14.96 -1.23 -17.89
CA PHE A 57 -14.06 -2.29 -17.43
C PHE A 57 -14.77 -3.56 -16.95
N HIS A 58 -16.11 -3.59 -16.97
CA HIS A 58 -16.90 -4.69 -16.40
C HIS A 58 -18.02 -5.19 -17.33
N ASN A 59 -18.02 -4.75 -18.60
CA ASN A 59 -19.04 -5.10 -19.58
C ASN A 59 -18.70 -6.35 -20.42
N LYS A 60 -17.58 -7.03 -20.12
CA LYS A 60 -17.14 -8.27 -20.78
C LYS A 60 -17.13 -9.44 -19.81
N THR A 61 -17.25 -10.65 -20.34
CA THR A 61 -17.24 -11.90 -19.58
C THR A 61 -15.83 -12.44 -19.34
N ASP A 62 -14.83 -12.00 -20.11
CA ASP A 62 -13.46 -12.49 -20.11
C ASP A 62 -12.45 -11.51 -19.48
N PHE A 63 -12.89 -10.32 -19.07
CA PHE A 63 -12.03 -9.29 -18.54
C PHE A 63 -12.74 -8.44 -17.48
N THR A 64 -12.03 -8.13 -16.39
CA THR A 64 -12.47 -7.17 -15.38
C THR A 64 -11.28 -6.58 -14.62
N VAL A 65 -11.45 -5.39 -14.05
CA VAL A 65 -10.42 -4.73 -13.23
C VAL A 65 -10.81 -4.82 -11.75
N ASN A 66 -9.84 -5.12 -10.88
CA ASN A 66 -10.06 -5.19 -9.44
C ASN A 66 -9.05 -4.33 -8.69
N LEU A 67 -9.56 -3.51 -7.78
CA LEU A 67 -8.73 -2.75 -6.86
C LEU A 67 -8.26 -3.66 -5.70
N GLN A 68 -6.98 -3.57 -5.35
CA GLN A 68 -6.40 -4.22 -4.18
C GLN A 68 -5.97 -3.16 -3.16
N PRO A 69 -6.82 -2.81 -2.18
CA PRO A 69 -6.61 -1.63 -1.34
C PRO A 69 -5.66 -1.85 -0.16
N PHE A 70 -4.88 -2.93 -0.10
CA PHE A 70 -4.00 -3.26 1.04
C PHE A 70 -3.00 -2.16 1.42
N THR A 71 -2.75 -1.18 0.55
CA THR A 71 -1.87 -0.03 0.83
C THR A 71 -2.57 1.19 1.41
N ASP A 72 -3.91 1.25 1.42
CA ASP A 72 -4.69 2.44 1.79
C ASP A 72 -4.42 2.90 3.22
N LYS A 73 -4.30 1.95 4.15
CA LYS A 73 -4.04 2.15 5.59
C LYS A 73 -2.71 1.53 6.01
N LEU A 74 -1.75 1.45 5.09
CA LEU A 74 -0.43 0.88 5.34
C LEU A 74 0.28 1.59 6.51
N TRP A 75 0.92 0.80 7.37
CA TRP A 75 1.76 1.24 8.49
C TRP A 75 3.04 0.41 8.51
N ILE A 76 4.15 0.97 8.97
CA ILE A 76 5.41 0.21 9.11
C ILE A 76 5.58 -0.20 10.56
N PRO A 77 5.93 -1.47 10.85
CA PRO A 77 6.14 -1.94 12.21
C PRO A 77 7.17 -1.14 12.99
N MET A 78 7.00 -1.13 14.32
CA MET A 78 7.99 -0.59 15.24
C MET A 78 8.89 -1.71 15.76
N ASN A 79 10.15 -1.38 16.02
CA ASN A 79 11.07 -2.27 16.70
C ASN A 79 10.87 -2.20 18.24
N LYS A 80 11.66 -2.97 18.98
CA LYS A 80 11.57 -3.06 20.46
C LYS A 80 11.85 -1.72 21.16
N ASP A 81 12.55 -0.81 20.51
CA ASP A 81 12.90 0.52 21.03
C ASP A 81 11.83 1.58 20.71
N GLY A 82 10.71 1.19 20.08
CA GLY A 82 9.64 2.11 19.68
C GLY A 82 9.97 2.97 18.44
N ASN A 83 11.07 2.67 17.74
CA ASN A 83 11.43 3.27 16.46
C ASN A 83 10.81 2.49 15.30
N THR A 84 10.78 3.07 14.10
CA THR A 84 10.38 2.31 12.90
C THR A 84 11.35 1.17 12.66
N ASP A 85 10.83 -0.03 12.42
CA ASP A 85 11.64 -1.19 12.03
C ASP A 85 12.05 -1.03 10.56
N PHE A 86 13.24 -0.47 10.34
CA PHE A 86 13.79 -0.27 9.01
C PHE A 86 14.23 -1.57 8.33
N SER A 87 14.18 -2.74 8.97
CA SER A 87 14.41 -4.02 8.29
C SER A 87 13.37 -4.33 7.22
N TYR A 88 12.20 -3.68 7.27
CA TYR A 88 11.17 -3.72 6.22
C TYR A 88 11.47 -2.84 5.00
N MET A 89 12.53 -2.03 5.06
CA MET A 89 12.88 -1.05 4.05
C MET A 89 14.24 -1.35 3.41
N SER A 90 14.39 -0.91 2.17
CA SER A 90 15.67 -0.86 1.47
C SER A 90 16.56 0.24 2.06
N VAL A 91 17.79 0.35 1.54
CA VAL A 91 18.82 1.31 2.00
C VAL A 91 18.38 2.77 1.96
N ASP A 92 17.42 3.11 1.09
CA ASP A 92 16.87 4.47 0.92
C ASP A 92 15.70 4.79 1.86
N CYS A 93 15.20 3.80 2.60
CA CYS A 93 13.96 3.87 3.38
C CYS A 93 12.70 4.27 2.58
N PHE A 94 12.75 4.17 1.25
CA PHE A 94 11.66 4.49 0.35
C PHE A 94 11.08 3.22 -0.28
N HIS A 95 11.94 2.37 -0.85
CA HIS A 95 11.56 1.05 -1.34
C HIS A 95 11.50 0.04 -0.20
N PHE A 96 10.70 -1.01 -0.35
CA PHE A 96 10.68 -2.12 0.59
C PHE A 96 11.94 -2.99 0.45
N SER A 97 12.37 -3.58 1.57
CA SER A 97 13.34 -4.69 1.52
C SER A 97 12.66 -5.97 1.04
N GLN A 98 13.43 -7.06 0.88
CA GLN A 98 12.86 -8.39 0.66
C GLN A 98 11.83 -8.77 1.73
N LYS A 99 12.07 -8.41 3.00
CA LYS A 99 11.13 -8.63 4.10
C LYS A 99 9.84 -7.80 3.93
N GLY A 100 9.97 -6.53 3.57
CA GLY A 100 8.82 -5.67 3.29
C GLY A 100 8.00 -6.16 2.09
N TYR A 101 8.65 -6.59 1.02
CA TYR A 101 7.97 -7.18 -0.14
C TYR A 101 7.29 -8.49 0.21
N ALA A 102 7.89 -9.38 1.00
CA ALA A 102 7.23 -10.60 1.46
C ALA A 102 5.90 -10.30 2.18
N ARG A 103 5.90 -9.28 3.05
CA ARG A 103 4.70 -8.81 3.75
C ARG A 103 3.66 -8.19 2.81
N ALA A 104 4.10 -7.35 1.86
CA ALA A 104 3.23 -6.71 0.87
C ALA A 104 2.60 -7.75 -0.07
N THR A 105 3.37 -8.72 -0.53
CA THR A 105 2.89 -9.81 -1.39
C THR A 105 1.88 -10.69 -0.65
N ASN A 106 2.11 -11.01 0.63
CA ASN A 106 1.12 -11.74 1.43
C ASN A 106 -0.21 -10.97 1.56
N ALA A 107 -0.14 -9.64 1.79
CA ALA A 107 -1.33 -8.80 1.87
C ALA A 107 -2.08 -8.74 0.52
N LEU A 108 -1.35 -8.61 -0.60
CA LEU A 108 -1.91 -8.66 -1.95
C LEU A 108 -2.58 -10.02 -2.23
N TRP A 109 -1.92 -11.12 -1.88
CA TRP A 109 -2.45 -12.47 -2.06
C TRP A 109 -3.78 -12.67 -1.32
N ASN A 110 -3.82 -12.28 -0.04
CA ASN A 110 -5.06 -12.33 0.74
C ASN A 110 -6.15 -11.46 0.13
N ASN A 111 -5.81 -10.25 -0.33
CA ASN A 111 -6.73 -9.35 -1.02
C ASN A 111 -7.34 -9.99 -2.28
N LEU A 112 -6.59 -10.79 -3.05
CA LEU A 112 -7.11 -11.52 -4.21
C LEU A 112 -8.14 -12.60 -3.86
N LEU A 113 -8.14 -13.09 -2.63
CA LEU A 113 -9.06 -14.12 -2.13
C LEU A 113 -10.16 -13.57 -1.21
N GLU A 114 -10.17 -12.24 -0.99
CA GLU A 114 -11.17 -11.55 -0.19
C GLU A 114 -12.35 -11.06 -1.05
N PRO A 115 -13.59 -11.11 -0.51
CA PRO A 115 -14.78 -10.55 -1.17
C PRO A 115 -14.52 -9.15 -1.71
N PHE A 116 -15.02 -8.84 -2.91
CA PHE A 116 -14.81 -7.56 -3.59
C PHE A 116 -15.18 -6.35 -2.70
N ASN A 117 -16.30 -6.45 -1.98
CA ASN A 117 -16.79 -5.39 -1.09
C ASN A 117 -16.17 -5.42 0.33
N ASN A 118 -15.29 -6.38 0.63
CA ASN A 118 -14.70 -6.56 1.96
C ASN A 118 -13.22 -6.96 1.89
N LYS A 119 -12.41 -6.13 1.23
CA LYS A 119 -10.96 -6.30 1.15
C LYS A 119 -10.23 -5.58 2.28
N THR A 120 -9.22 -6.23 2.84
CA THR A 120 -8.34 -5.68 3.87
C THR A 120 -7.52 -4.51 3.30
N GLN A 121 -7.37 -3.43 4.08
CA GLN A 121 -6.75 -2.17 3.64
C GLN A 121 -5.33 -1.94 4.18
N LEU A 122 -4.75 -2.97 4.80
CA LEU A 122 -3.44 -2.95 5.46
C LEU A 122 -2.79 -4.33 5.33
N TRP A 123 -1.48 -4.39 5.52
CA TRP A 123 -0.78 -5.66 5.67
C TRP A 123 -0.81 -6.17 7.14
N LYS A 124 -0.75 -7.48 7.31
CA LYS A 124 -0.60 -8.14 8.61
C LYS A 124 0.83 -8.65 8.80
N GLN A 125 1.16 -9.21 9.97
CA GLN A 125 2.47 -9.83 10.13
C GLN A 125 2.67 -10.94 9.08
N GLU A 126 3.91 -11.09 8.64
CA GLU A 126 4.29 -12.09 7.64
C GLU A 126 3.84 -13.47 8.12
N PHE A 127 3.13 -14.19 7.24
CA PHE A 127 2.60 -15.53 7.49
C PHE A 127 1.60 -15.65 8.67
N GLU A 128 1.13 -14.54 9.26
CA GLU A 128 0.06 -14.55 10.28
C GLU A 128 -1.29 -14.97 9.69
N ASP A 129 -1.57 -14.52 8.47
CA ASP A 129 -2.77 -14.81 7.71
C ASP A 129 -2.37 -15.12 6.27
N PHE A 130 -2.71 -16.30 5.78
CA PHE A 130 -2.46 -16.75 4.41
C PHE A 130 -3.71 -17.45 3.91
N LYS A 131 -4.51 -16.75 3.12
CA LYS A 131 -5.78 -17.27 2.59
C LYS A 131 -5.52 -18.32 1.52
N CYS A 132 -6.35 -19.36 1.55
CA CYS A 132 -6.39 -20.41 0.54
C CYS A 132 -7.77 -20.43 -0.12
N PRO A 133 -7.87 -20.78 -1.42
CA PRO A 133 -9.15 -21.08 -2.06
C PRO A 133 -9.88 -22.22 -1.34
N THR A 134 -11.21 -22.20 -1.39
CA THR A 134 -12.06 -23.30 -0.88
C THR A 134 -12.81 -23.96 -2.03
N GLU A 135 -13.49 -25.09 -1.78
CA GLU A 135 -14.33 -25.73 -2.79
C GLU A 135 -15.48 -24.81 -3.25
N GLU A 136 -16.04 -24.01 -2.32
CA GLU A 136 -17.09 -23.03 -2.63
C GLU A 136 -16.55 -21.79 -3.35
N ARG A 137 -15.26 -21.47 -3.18
CA ARG A 137 -14.59 -20.32 -3.81
C ARG A 137 -13.20 -20.70 -4.33
N PRO A 138 -13.13 -21.45 -5.44
CA PRO A 138 -11.86 -22.00 -5.94
C PRO A 138 -11.05 -21.00 -6.79
N PHE A 139 -11.61 -19.85 -7.13
CA PHE A 139 -10.99 -18.84 -8.01
C PHE A 139 -10.69 -17.54 -7.27
N LEU A 140 -9.82 -16.72 -7.87
CA LEU A 140 -9.58 -15.35 -7.39
C LEU A 140 -10.88 -14.54 -7.45
N THR A 141 -11.07 -13.73 -6.40
CA THR A 141 -12.26 -12.91 -6.26
C THR A 141 -12.15 -11.63 -7.07
N THR A 142 -13.17 -11.41 -7.88
CA THR A 142 -13.37 -10.26 -8.75
C THR A 142 -14.71 -9.61 -8.46
N LYS A 143 -14.94 -8.41 -9.00
CA LYS A 143 -16.25 -7.77 -8.97
C LYS A 143 -17.39 -8.64 -9.54
N MET A 144 -17.08 -9.55 -10.46
CA MET A 144 -18.08 -10.34 -11.20
C MET A 144 -18.37 -11.71 -10.57
N ASN A 145 -17.53 -12.20 -9.65
CA ASN A 145 -17.64 -13.54 -9.06
C ASN A 145 -17.46 -13.55 -7.52
N SER A 146 -17.67 -12.41 -6.87
CA SER A 146 -17.53 -12.24 -5.42
C SER A 146 -18.80 -12.54 -4.64
#